data_AF-A0A7X0DEU5-F1
#
_entry.id   AF-A0A7X0DEU5-F1
#
_cell.length_a   1.000
_cell.length_b   1.000
_cell.length_c   1.000
_cell.angle_alpha   90.00
_cell.angle_beta   90.00
_cell.angle_gamma   90.00
#
_symmetry.space_group_name_H-M   'P 1'
#
loop_
_entity.id
_entity.type
_entity.pdbx_description
1 polymer ?
#
loop_
_entity_poly.entity_id
_entity_poly.type
_entity_poly.pdbx_seq_one_letter_code
_entity_poly.pdbx_strand_id
1 'polypeptide(L)'
;MVNKTPDRSVNPSAIKRARQSVQTRPWQLRMQSKGSQPISFSEQTVSSLTRILDLLPHLDGLTLKTEMGDVHVSRDFSVDATGAVDSHIATILTADPDINGIVFSGSGKRGEHVASRDDPHYLPAGKEFAIVRDALKAGLIDSSEAVRRTKAIYKKD
;
A
#
# COMPACT_ATOMS: atom_id res chain seq x y z
N MET A 1 -8.64 -55.25 -20.18
CA MET A 1 -8.34 -53.80 -20.25
C MET A 1 -8.96 -53.14 -19.02
N VAL A 2 -8.15 -52.67 -18.07
CA VAL A 2 -8.66 -52.01 -16.85
C VAL A 2 -8.24 -50.55 -16.90
N ASN A 3 -9.22 -49.66 -17.04
CA ASN A 3 -9.01 -48.21 -16.98
C ASN A 3 -8.71 -47.81 -15.53
N LYS A 4 -7.50 -47.29 -15.31
CA LYS A 4 -7.05 -46.76 -14.02
C LYS A 4 -7.40 -45.27 -13.97
N THR A 5 -8.43 -44.91 -13.23
CA THR A 5 -8.77 -43.50 -12.93
C THR A 5 -7.62 -42.88 -12.12
N PRO A 6 -7.10 -41.68 -12.47
CA PRO A 6 -6.04 -41.08 -11.68
C PRO A 6 -6.63 -40.55 -10.37
N ASP A 7 -6.05 -41.03 -9.27
CA ASP A 7 -6.27 -40.56 -7.90
C ASP A 7 -5.99 -39.05 -7.83
N ARG A 8 -7.05 -38.26 -7.61
CA ARG A 8 -6.98 -36.80 -7.45
C ARG A 8 -6.69 -36.49 -5.98
N SER A 9 -5.63 -37.07 -5.46
CA SER A 9 -5.06 -36.73 -4.15
C SER A 9 -4.54 -35.29 -4.22
N VAL A 10 -5.30 -34.37 -3.64
CA VAL A 10 -4.91 -32.96 -3.54
C VAL A 10 -3.71 -32.90 -2.60
N ASN A 11 -2.53 -32.67 -3.18
CA ASN A 11 -1.27 -32.67 -2.45
C ASN A 11 -1.31 -31.63 -1.30
N PRO A 12 -1.21 -32.03 -0.02
CA PRO A 12 -1.28 -31.12 1.13
C PRO A 12 -0.20 -30.03 1.08
N SER A 13 0.92 -30.30 0.41
CA SER A 13 1.98 -29.32 0.22
C SER A 13 1.66 -28.27 -0.85
N ALA A 14 0.78 -28.56 -1.82
CA ALA A 14 0.23 -27.54 -2.72
C ALA A 14 -0.75 -26.62 -1.99
N ILE A 15 -1.57 -27.16 -1.07
CA ILE A 15 -2.44 -26.36 -0.20
C ILE A 15 -1.59 -25.49 0.76
N LYS A 16 -0.50 -26.03 1.31
CA LYS A 16 0.42 -25.28 2.18
C LYS A 16 1.17 -24.19 1.40
N ARG A 17 1.62 -24.45 0.17
CA ARG A 17 2.22 -23.43 -0.71
C ARG A 17 1.21 -22.37 -1.14
N ALA A 18 -0.03 -22.75 -1.46
CA ALA A 18 -1.11 -21.80 -1.76
C ALA A 18 -1.50 -20.94 -0.54
N ARG A 19 -1.41 -21.50 0.67
CA ARG A 19 -1.57 -20.77 1.93
C ARG A 19 -0.36 -19.90 2.29
N GLN A 20 0.84 -20.29 1.88
CA GLN A 20 2.07 -19.48 2.04
C GLN A 20 2.20 -18.40 0.95
N SER A 21 1.53 -18.57 -0.19
CA SER A 21 1.30 -17.53 -1.19
C SER A 21 0.06 -16.70 -0.87
N VAL A 22 -0.35 -16.60 0.40
CA VAL A 22 -1.07 -15.41 0.85
C VAL A 22 -0.04 -14.30 0.74
N GLN A 23 0.04 -13.74 -0.46
CA GLN A 23 0.76 -12.52 -0.77
C GLN A 23 0.37 -11.54 0.33
N THR A 24 1.31 -11.24 1.23
CA THR A 24 1.12 -10.23 2.26
C THR A 24 0.78 -8.97 1.51
N ARG A 25 -0.50 -8.59 1.53
CA ARG A 25 -0.98 -7.44 0.79
C ARG A 25 -0.18 -6.24 1.30
N PRO A 26 0.35 -5.38 0.41
CA PRO A 26 1.11 -4.20 0.82
C PRO A 26 0.20 -3.12 1.45
N TRP A 27 -1.09 -3.40 1.56
CA TRP A 27 -2.12 -2.52 2.09
C TRP A 27 -3.14 -3.29 2.94
N GLN A 28 -3.80 -2.55 3.83
CA GLN A 28 -4.96 -2.97 4.61
C GLN A 28 -6.17 -2.07 4.31
N LEU A 29 -7.38 -2.51 4.66
CA LEU A 29 -8.56 -1.67 4.50
C LEU A 29 -8.54 -0.53 5.52
N ARG A 30 -8.74 0.70 5.03
CA ARG A 30 -9.06 1.86 5.85
C ARG A 30 -10.49 2.27 5.62
N MET A 31 -11.22 2.46 6.72
CA MET A 31 -12.63 2.84 6.72
C MET A 31 -12.78 4.15 7.47
N GLN A 32 -13.47 5.10 6.86
CA GLN A 32 -13.70 6.43 7.41
C GLN A 32 -15.19 6.75 7.33
N SER A 33 -15.88 6.74 8.46
CA SER A 33 -17.25 7.22 8.59
C SER A 33 -17.24 8.71 8.95
N LYS A 34 -18.21 9.47 8.42
CA LYS A 34 -18.47 10.85 8.87
C LYS A 34 -19.41 10.91 10.07
N GLY A 35 -20.07 9.80 10.41
CA GLY A 35 -21.01 9.70 11.54
C GLY A 35 -20.30 9.52 12.89
N SER A 36 -20.98 9.92 13.96
CA SER A 36 -20.44 9.93 15.34
C SER A 36 -20.25 8.55 15.96
N GLN A 37 -20.80 7.48 15.35
CA GLN A 37 -20.68 6.11 15.85
C GLN A 37 -19.78 5.26 14.95
N PRO A 38 -18.88 4.44 15.54
CA PRO A 38 -18.12 3.45 14.78
C PRO A 38 -19.06 2.44 14.14
N ILE A 39 -18.91 2.22 12.83
CA ILE A 39 -19.65 1.19 12.10
C ILE A 39 -18.75 -0.03 11.97
N SER A 40 -19.16 -1.14 12.58
CA SER A 40 -18.47 -2.43 12.47
C SER A 40 -19.09 -3.24 11.35
N PHE A 41 -18.25 -3.81 10.49
CA PHE A 41 -18.68 -4.72 9.42
C PHE A 41 -18.30 -6.16 9.75
N SER A 42 -19.05 -7.13 9.23
CA SER A 42 -18.71 -8.55 9.36
C SER A 42 -17.41 -8.89 8.63
N GLU A 43 -16.75 -9.96 9.05
CA GLU A 43 -15.54 -10.47 8.37
C GLU A 43 -15.78 -10.77 6.89
N GLN A 44 -16.96 -11.28 6.55
CA GLN A 44 -17.35 -11.55 5.17
C GLN A 44 -17.43 -10.27 4.33
N THR A 45 -17.99 -9.19 4.89
CA THR A 45 -18.03 -7.88 4.24
C THR A 45 -16.62 -7.33 4.05
N VAL A 46 -15.79 -7.34 5.10
CA VAL A 46 -14.38 -6.90 5.04
C VAL A 46 -13.61 -7.69 3.97
N SER A 47 -13.77 -9.01 3.92
CA SER A 47 -13.15 -9.88 2.91
C SER A 47 -13.60 -9.54 1.48
N SER A 48 -14.90 -9.31 1.29
CA SER A 48 -15.46 -8.97 -0.03
C SER A 48 -14.98 -7.60 -0.51
N LEU A 49 -14.95 -6.60 0.38
CA LEU A 49 -14.39 -5.27 0.09
C LEU A 49 -12.91 -5.34 -0.26
N THR A 50 -12.15 -6.14 0.49
CA THR A 50 -10.73 -6.39 0.20
C THR A 50 -10.59 -6.98 -1.20
N ARG A 51 -11.42 -7.97 -1.56
CA ARG A 51 -11.36 -8.61 -2.87
C ARG A 51 -11.73 -7.67 -4.02
N ILE A 52 -12.73 -6.80 -3.84
CA ILE A 52 -13.09 -5.77 -4.82
C ILE A 52 -11.88 -4.88 -5.10
N LEU A 53 -11.20 -4.42 -4.05
CA LEU A 53 -10.00 -3.59 -4.20
C LEU A 53 -8.79 -4.39 -4.70
N ASP A 54 -8.66 -5.68 -4.43
CA ASP A 54 -7.64 -6.52 -5.08
C ASP A 54 -7.88 -6.59 -6.61
N LEU A 55 -9.14 -6.67 -7.04
CA LEU A 55 -9.52 -6.84 -8.45
C LEU A 55 -9.51 -5.53 -9.26
N LEU A 56 -9.67 -4.38 -8.61
CA LEU A 56 -9.77 -3.07 -9.25
C LEU A 56 -8.64 -2.14 -8.80
N PRO A 57 -7.36 -2.41 -9.17
CA PRO A 57 -6.21 -1.68 -8.65
C PRO A 57 -6.21 -0.16 -8.98
N HIS A 58 -6.92 0.25 -10.02
CA HIS A 58 -7.08 1.65 -10.43
C HIS A 58 -8.10 2.43 -9.59
N LEU A 59 -8.89 1.76 -8.75
CA LEU A 59 -9.91 2.39 -7.92
C LEU A 59 -9.28 2.86 -6.60
N ASP A 60 -9.24 4.16 -6.32
CA ASP A 60 -8.64 4.70 -5.09
C ASP A 60 -9.39 4.27 -3.82
N GLY A 61 -10.70 4.07 -3.94
CA GLY A 61 -11.59 3.64 -2.87
C GLY A 61 -13.04 3.63 -3.33
N LEU A 62 -13.93 3.19 -2.45
CA LEU A 62 -15.38 3.14 -2.67
C LEU A 62 -16.12 3.73 -1.48
N THR A 63 -17.38 4.09 -1.68
CA THR A 63 -18.24 4.61 -0.61
C THR A 63 -19.38 3.64 -0.37
N LEU A 64 -19.51 3.16 0.87
CA LEU A 64 -20.65 2.39 1.33
C LEU A 64 -21.74 3.34 1.82
N LYS A 65 -22.97 3.11 1.37
CA LYS A 65 -24.17 3.77 1.87
C LYS A 65 -24.76 2.92 3.00
N THR A 66 -24.87 3.49 4.20
CA THR A 66 -25.49 2.81 5.36
C THR A 66 -26.56 3.71 5.97
N GLU A 67 -27.44 3.14 6.79
CA GLU A 67 -28.46 3.91 7.54
C GLU A 67 -27.84 4.90 8.53
N MET A 68 -26.62 4.62 9.01
CA MET A 68 -25.85 5.49 9.91
C MET A 68 -24.99 6.52 9.16
N GLY A 69 -25.10 6.56 7.82
CA GLY A 69 -24.37 7.46 6.94
C GLY A 69 -23.34 6.77 6.04
N ASP A 70 -22.61 7.59 5.30
CA ASP A 70 -21.61 7.13 4.34
C ASP A 70 -20.31 6.68 5.03
N VAL A 71 -19.75 5.57 4.55
CA VAL A 71 -18.42 5.08 4.94
C VAL A 71 -17.53 5.04 3.70
N HIS A 72 -16.46 5.83 3.72
CA HIS A 72 -15.43 5.74 2.69
C HIS A 72 -14.48 4.59 3.03
N VAL A 73 -14.24 3.71 2.06
CA VAL A 73 -13.38 2.53 2.19
C VAL A 73 -12.27 2.64 1.14
N SER A 74 -11.02 2.65 1.58
CA SER A 74 -9.86 2.79 0.71
C SER A 74 -8.76 1.80 1.08
N ARG A 75 -7.76 1.67 0.20
CA ARG A 75 -6.51 1.00 0.55
C ARG A 75 -5.67 1.92 1.44
N ASP A 76 -5.09 1.35 2.47
CA ASP A 76 -4.11 2.01 3.34
C ASP A 76 -2.81 1.23 3.24
N PHE A 77 -1.86 1.82 2.51
CA PHE A 77 -0.53 1.27 2.38
C PHE A 77 0.26 1.61 3.63
N SER A 78 1.02 0.65 4.16
CA SER A 78 1.91 0.96 5.28
C SER A 78 2.91 2.03 4.86
N VAL A 79 3.36 2.84 5.81
CA VAL A 79 4.45 3.82 5.57
C VAL A 79 5.69 3.12 5.01
N ASP A 80 5.92 1.87 5.40
CA ASP A 80 7.01 1.03 4.91
C ASP A 80 6.88 0.69 3.42
N ALA A 81 5.66 0.67 2.86
CA ALA A 81 5.46 0.41 1.44
C ALA A 81 6.11 1.50 0.57
N THR A 82 6.10 2.75 1.01
CA THR A 82 6.76 3.84 0.26
C THR A 82 8.28 3.65 0.28
N GLY A 83 8.87 3.31 1.42
CA GLY A 83 10.30 3.02 1.51
C GLY A 83 10.74 1.81 0.67
N ALA A 84 9.87 0.79 0.53
CA ALA A 84 10.12 -0.33 -0.37
C ALA A 84 10.11 0.11 -1.85
N VAL A 85 9.18 0.98 -2.24
CA VAL A 85 9.16 1.56 -3.59
C VAL A 85 10.43 2.37 -3.86
N ASP A 86 10.84 3.24 -2.93
CA ASP A 86 12.08 4.03 -3.06
C ASP A 86 13.32 3.13 -3.25
N SER A 87 13.39 2.01 -2.53
CA SER A 87 14.46 1.01 -2.69
C SER A 87 14.47 0.36 -4.09
N HIS A 88 13.28 0.06 -4.64
CA HIS A 88 13.16 -0.46 -6.00
C HIS A 88 13.52 0.59 -7.06
N ILE A 89 13.13 1.85 -6.86
CA ILE A 89 13.54 2.97 -7.71
C ILE A 89 15.06 3.08 -7.75
N ALA A 90 15.71 3.12 -6.58
CA ALA A 90 17.17 3.18 -6.48
C ALA A 90 17.84 1.97 -7.16
N THR A 91 17.27 0.77 -7.02
CA THR A 91 17.75 -0.44 -7.67
C THR A 91 17.70 -0.32 -9.19
N ILE A 92 16.58 0.13 -9.77
CA ILE A 92 16.42 0.31 -11.22
C ILE A 92 17.46 1.32 -11.74
N LEU A 93 17.55 2.48 -11.10
CA LEU A 93 18.45 3.57 -11.52
C LEU A 93 19.94 3.24 -11.37
N THR A 94 20.28 2.28 -10.49
CA THR A 94 21.65 1.78 -10.30
C THR A 94 21.97 0.67 -11.29
N ALA A 95 21.02 -0.24 -11.54
CA ALA A 95 21.23 -1.41 -12.39
C ALA A 95 21.36 -1.04 -13.87
N ASP A 96 20.68 0.03 -14.31
CA ASP A 96 20.68 0.48 -15.69
C ASP A 96 21.17 1.94 -15.79
N PRO A 97 22.45 2.17 -16.18
CA PRO A 97 23.02 3.51 -16.34
C PRO A 97 22.31 4.40 -17.38
N ASP A 98 21.61 3.80 -18.35
CA ASP A 98 20.92 4.54 -19.40
C ASP A 98 19.57 5.11 -18.91
N ILE A 99 19.02 4.57 -17.82
CA ILE A 99 17.82 5.13 -17.15
C ILE A 99 18.24 6.22 -16.18
N ASN A 100 18.04 7.49 -16.56
CA ASN A 100 18.40 8.65 -15.74
C ASN A 100 17.28 9.16 -14.80
N GLY A 101 16.05 8.67 -14.96
CA GLY A 101 14.94 9.01 -14.09
C GLY A 101 13.67 8.17 -14.35
N ILE A 102 12.77 8.18 -13.38
CA ILE A 102 11.45 7.54 -13.46
C ILE A 102 10.39 8.61 -13.24
N VAL A 103 9.53 8.81 -14.23
CA VAL A 103 8.44 9.79 -14.17
C VAL A 103 7.19 9.14 -13.58
N PHE A 104 6.72 9.68 -12.47
CA PHE A 104 5.44 9.33 -11.86
C PHE A 104 4.42 10.39 -12.23
N SER A 105 3.49 10.02 -13.11
CA SER A 105 2.37 10.90 -13.45
C SER A 105 1.54 11.18 -12.21
N GLY A 106 1.28 12.47 -11.94
CA GLY A 106 0.43 12.88 -10.84
C GLY A 106 -1.02 12.44 -11.05
N SER A 107 -1.76 12.23 -9.96
CA SER A 107 -3.21 12.07 -9.98
C SER A 107 -3.91 13.24 -9.27
N GLY A 108 -5.00 13.72 -9.88
CA GLY A 108 -5.78 14.83 -9.34
C GLY A 108 -4.99 16.15 -9.26
N LYS A 109 -4.74 16.65 -8.05
CA LYS A 109 -4.02 17.91 -7.80
C LYS A 109 -2.50 17.76 -7.73
N ARG A 110 -1.98 16.53 -7.66
CA ARG A 110 -0.53 16.29 -7.62
C ARG A 110 0.04 16.49 -9.01
N GLY A 111 1.11 17.28 -9.11
CA GLY A 111 1.89 17.40 -10.32
C GLY A 111 2.66 16.11 -10.63
N GLU A 112 3.21 16.04 -11.83
CA GLU A 112 4.19 15.02 -12.20
C GLU A 112 5.42 15.12 -11.29
N HIS A 113 6.00 13.97 -10.96
CA HIS A 113 7.23 13.85 -10.18
C HIS A 113 8.25 13.00 -10.91
N VAL A 114 9.53 13.34 -10.80
CA VAL A 114 10.62 12.56 -11.40
C VAL A 114 11.57 12.09 -10.31
N ALA A 115 11.62 10.77 -10.10
CA ALA A 115 12.64 10.17 -9.27
C ALA A 115 13.94 10.03 -10.06
N SER A 116 15.07 10.36 -9.45
CA SER A 116 16.39 10.37 -10.09
C SER A 116 17.43 9.66 -9.22
N ARG A 117 18.67 9.53 -9.68
CA ARG A 117 19.75 8.91 -8.87
C ARG A 117 20.06 9.70 -7.60
N ASP A 118 20.00 11.03 -7.69
CA ASP A 118 20.26 11.91 -6.55
C ASP A 118 19.05 12.02 -5.61
N ASP A 119 17.86 11.65 -6.11
CA ASP A 119 16.60 11.67 -5.38
C ASP A 119 15.69 10.50 -5.80
N PRO A 120 15.97 9.26 -5.33
CA PRO A 120 15.29 8.05 -5.79
C PRO A 120 13.96 7.81 -5.04
N HIS A 121 13.17 8.86 -4.84
CA HIS A 121 11.93 8.77 -4.06
C HIS A 121 10.68 8.84 -4.93
N TYR A 122 9.67 8.06 -4.56
CA TYR A 122 8.37 8.03 -5.26
C TYR A 122 7.55 9.32 -5.08
N LEU A 123 7.58 9.89 -3.87
CA LEU A 123 6.87 11.13 -3.56
C LEU A 123 7.79 12.35 -3.77
N PRO A 124 7.26 13.51 -4.20
CA PRO A 124 8.01 14.76 -4.25
C PRO A 124 8.73 15.10 -2.95
N ALA A 125 8.03 15.02 -1.80
CA ALA A 125 8.63 15.21 -0.49
C ALA A 125 9.17 13.91 0.15
N GLY A 126 9.50 12.92 -0.69
CA GLY A 126 9.92 11.59 -0.24
C GLY A 126 11.19 11.62 0.60
N LYS A 127 12.13 12.51 0.27
CA LYS A 127 13.34 12.73 1.05
C LYS A 127 13.05 13.23 2.46
N GLU A 128 12.13 14.16 2.63
CA GLU A 128 11.71 14.66 3.94
C GLU A 128 11.04 13.55 4.77
N PHE A 129 10.19 12.73 4.14
CA PHE A 129 9.60 11.57 4.81
C PHE A 129 10.67 10.55 5.23
N ALA A 130 11.66 10.29 4.38
CA ALA A 130 12.78 9.40 4.69
C ALA A 130 13.59 9.91 5.90
N ILE A 131 13.89 11.21 5.96
CA ILE A 131 14.60 11.83 7.11
C ILE A 131 13.82 11.62 8.41
N VAL A 132 12.49 11.82 8.41
CA VAL A 132 11.65 11.62 9.60
C VAL A 132 11.64 10.15 10.02
N ARG A 133 11.48 9.23 9.05
CA ARG A 133 11.49 7.79 9.30
C ARG A 133 12.82 7.32 9.89
N ASP A 134 13.93 7.76 9.31
CA ASP A 134 15.27 7.33 9.72
C ASP A 134 15.61 7.89 11.11
N ALA A 135 15.20 9.13 11.40
CA ALA A 135 15.31 9.71 12.74
C ALA A 135 14.49 8.94 13.79
N LEU A 136 13.26 8.54 13.46
CA LEU A 136 12.43 7.71 14.35
C LEU A 136 13.07 6.34 14.59
N LYS A 137 13.55 5.69 13.52
CA LYS A 137 14.20 4.38 13.60
C LYS A 137 15.49 4.42 14.41
N ALA A 138 16.24 5.51 14.31
CA ALA A 138 17.45 5.75 15.09
C ALA A 138 17.16 6.19 16.55
N GLY A 139 15.89 6.39 16.93
CA GLY A 139 15.50 6.86 18.26
C GLY A 139 15.84 8.34 18.52
N LEU A 140 16.15 9.11 17.47
CA LEU A 140 16.46 10.55 17.57
C LEU A 140 15.21 11.40 17.78
N ILE A 141 14.05 10.88 17.40
CA ILE A 141 12.73 11.46 17.67
C ILE A 141 11.78 10.36 18.16
N ASP A 142 10.79 10.74 18.95
CA ASP A 142 9.70 9.83 19.34
C ASP A 142 8.58 9.78 18.28
N SER A 143 7.64 8.85 18.47
CA SER A 143 6.50 8.66 17.57
C SER A 143 5.60 9.88 17.43
N SER A 144 5.44 10.68 18.50
CA SER A 144 4.58 11.86 18.48
C SER A 144 5.18 12.98 17.63
N GLU A 145 6.51 13.16 17.74
CA GLU A 145 7.28 14.11 16.95
C GLU A 145 7.35 13.66 15.48
N ALA A 146 7.52 12.37 15.23
CA ALA A 146 7.46 11.81 13.87
C ALA A 146 6.11 12.10 13.21
N VAL A 147 4.99 11.85 13.91
CA VAL A 147 3.64 12.18 13.41
C VAL A 147 3.49 13.67 13.13
N ARG A 148 4.01 14.54 14.01
CA ARG A 148 3.94 16.00 13.83
C ARG A 148 4.69 16.45 12.59
N ARG A 149 5.93 15.97 12.38
CA ARG A 149 6.75 16.30 11.21
C ARG A 149 6.14 15.78 9.92
N THR A 150 5.68 14.53 9.89
CA THR A 150 4.98 13.93 8.76
C THR A 150 3.75 14.75 8.36
N LYS A 151 2.93 15.18 9.34
CA LYS A 151 1.78 16.07 9.07
C LYS A 151 2.19 17.43 8.51
N ALA A 152 3.34 17.97 8.92
CA ALA A 152 3.84 19.24 8.40
C ALA A 152 4.30 19.12 6.94
N ILE A 153 4.86 17.98 6.54
CA ILE A 153 5.23 17.69 5.15
C ILE A 153 3.97 17.64 4.27
N TYR A 154 2.96 16.87 4.67
CA TYR A 154 1.67 16.78 3.94
C TYR A 154 0.88 18.10 3.81
N LYS A 155 1.22 19.14 4.59
CA LYS A 155 0.58 20.47 4.49
C LYS A 155 1.30 21.40 3.51
N LYS A 156 2.55 21.09 3.15
CA LYS A 156 3.36 21.86 2.20
C LYS A 156 3.14 21.37 0.77
N ASP A 157 2.96 20.07 0.61
CA ASP A 157 2.52 19.40 -0.62
C ASP A 157 1.04 19.66 -0.93
#